data_AF-A0A6G9YDT3-F1
#
_entry.id   AF-A0A6G9YDT3-F1
#
_cell.length_a   1.000
_cell.length_b   1.000
_cell.length_c   1.000
_cell.angle_alpha   90.00
_cell.angle_beta   90.00
_cell.angle_gamma   90.00
#
_symmetry.space_group_name_H-M   'P 1'
#
loop_
_entity.id
_entity.type
_entity.pdbx_description
1 polymer ?
#
loop_
_entity_poly.entity_id
_entity_poly.type
_entity_poly.pdbx_seq_one_letter_code
_entity_poly.pdbx_strand_id
1 'polypeptide(L)' 'MNDLEQRIRQALHDARQALASGDVGALGQHIAALRAEAQAAQCADDDRARLLELCDAGLKRVGWAANRRKPSAS' A
#
# COMPACT_ATOMS: atom_id res chain seq x y z
N MET A 1 19.22 0.54 6.40
CA MET A 1 17.77 0.62 6.74
C MET A 1 16.94 1.57 5.86
N ASN A 2 17.50 2.52 5.09
CA ASN A 2 16.66 3.59 4.50
C ASN A 2 16.09 3.36 3.09
N ASP A 3 16.61 2.45 2.26
CA ASP A 3 16.16 2.38 0.86
C ASP A 3 14.77 1.75 0.71
N LEU A 4 14.53 0.62 1.37
CA LEU A 4 13.27 -0.11 1.29
C LEU A 4 12.10 0.65 1.94
N GLU A 5 12.33 1.26 3.11
CA GLU A 5 11.30 2.08 3.78
C GLU A 5 10.90 3.28 2.90
N GLN A 6 11.89 3.93 2.25
CA GLN A 6 11.64 5.04 1.33
C GLN A 6 10.87 4.59 0.08
N ARG A 7 11.23 3.44 -0.50
CA ARG A 7 10.50 2.86 -1.64
C ARG A 7 9.06 2.53 -1.29
N ILE A 8 8.81 1.94 -0.11
CA ILE A 8 7.46 1.65 0.37
C ILE A 8 6.66 2.94 0.61
N ARG A 9 7.26 3.96 1.23
CA ARG A 9 6.60 5.26 1.41
C ARG A 9 6.27 5.94 0.08
N GLN A 10 7.20 5.93 -0.88
CA GLN A 10 7.01 6.53 -2.19
C GLN A 10 5.88 5.83 -2.94
N ALA A 11 5.85 4.51 -2.93
CA ALA A 11 4.80 3.75 -3.60
C ALA A 11 3.43 3.89 -2.90
N LEU A 12 3.39 4.03 -1.57
CA LEU A 12 2.17 4.43 -0.84
C LEU A 12 1.70 5.85 -1.18
N HIS A 13 2.63 6.78 -1.42
CA HIS A 13 2.30 8.13 -1.86
C HIS A 13 1.70 8.12 -3.28
N ASP A 14 2.34 7.42 -4.20
CA ASP A 14 1.88 7.27 -5.58
C ASP A 14 0.51 6.61 -5.64
N ALA A 15 0.32 5.56 -4.84
CA ALA A 15 -0.97 4.94 -4.59
C ALA A 15 -2.01 5.97 -4.11
N ARG A 16 -1.71 6.85 -3.14
CA ARG A 16 -2.66 7.89 -2.72
C ARG A 16 -3.02 8.87 -3.83
N GLN A 17 -2.07 9.22 -4.71
CA GLN A 17 -2.30 10.11 -5.85
C GLN A 17 -3.18 9.43 -6.90
N ALA A 18 -2.89 8.19 -7.28
CA ALA A 18 -3.69 7.43 -8.24
C ALA A 18 -5.11 7.14 -7.71
N LEU A 19 -5.26 6.97 -6.39
CA LEU A 19 -6.56 6.88 -5.73
C LEU A 19 -7.38 8.17 -5.89
N ALA A 20 -6.74 9.33 -5.77
CA ALA A 20 -7.38 10.61 -6.03
C ALA A 20 -7.86 10.69 -7.49
N SER A 21 -7.02 10.24 -8.43
CA SER A 21 -7.31 10.18 -9.88
C SER A 21 -8.38 9.13 -10.26
N GLY A 22 -8.62 8.12 -9.41
CA GLY A 22 -9.65 7.09 -9.61
C GLY A 22 -9.17 5.75 -10.16
N ASP A 23 -7.87 5.54 -10.27
CA ASP A 23 -7.29 4.28 -10.73
C ASP A 23 -7.02 3.32 -9.55
N VAL A 24 -8.10 2.83 -8.93
CA VAL A 24 -8.03 2.00 -7.70
C VAL A 24 -7.56 0.56 -7.96
N GLY A 25 -7.67 0.07 -9.20
CA GLY A 25 -7.37 -1.32 -9.56
C GLY A 25 -5.86 -1.62 -9.56
N ALA A 26 -5.06 -0.76 -10.20
CA ALA A 26 -3.60 -0.90 -10.24
C ALA A 26 -2.97 -0.74 -8.83
N LEU A 27 -3.62 0.07 -8.00
CA LEU A 27 -3.22 0.41 -6.65
C LEU A 27 -3.15 -0.78 -5.69
N GLY A 28 -4.18 -1.64 -5.71
CA GLY A 28 -4.24 -2.81 -4.84
C GLY A 28 -3.13 -3.81 -5.15
N GLN A 29 -2.81 -3.98 -6.45
CA GLN A 29 -1.71 -4.83 -6.88
C GLN A 29 -0.35 -4.26 -6.48
N HIS A 30 -0.18 -2.93 -6.58
CA HIS A 30 1.06 -2.27 -6.22
C HIS A 30 1.38 -2.41 -4.73
N ILE A 31 0.39 -2.24 -3.85
CA ILE A 31 0.62 -2.42 -2.40
C ILE A 31 0.84 -3.90 -2.04
N ALA A 32 0.18 -4.83 -2.74
CA ALA A 32 0.44 -6.25 -2.57
C ALA A 32 1.89 -6.63 -2.95
N ALA A 33 2.42 -6.05 -4.03
CA ALA A 33 3.81 -6.23 -4.44
C ALA A 33 4.78 -5.69 -3.38
N LEU A 34 4.54 -4.49 -2.85
CA LEU A 34 5.36 -3.91 -1.76
C LEU A 34 5.33 -4.76 -0.49
N ARG A 35 4.18 -5.35 -0.16
CA ARG A 35 4.07 -6.28 0.98
C ARG A 35 4.94 -7.51 0.75
N ALA A 36 4.94 -8.07 -0.45
CA ALA A 36 5.80 -9.20 -0.80
C ALA A 36 7.29 -8.82 -0.76
N GLU A 37 7.66 -7.64 -1.25
CA GLU A 37 9.03 -7.10 -1.14
C GLU A 37 9.44 -6.88 0.32
N ALA A 38 8.58 -6.31 1.16
CA ALA A 38 8.83 -6.15 2.59
C ALA A 38 8.99 -7.48 3.32
N GLN A 39 8.27 -8.51 2.87
CA GLN A 39 8.33 -9.86 3.45
C GLN A 39 9.56 -10.64 2.98
N ALA A 40 10.01 -10.41 1.75
CA ALA A 40 11.22 -10.99 1.16
C ALA A 40 12.51 -10.25 1.58
N ALA A 41 12.38 -9.02 2.07
CA ALA A 41 13.51 -8.23 2.54
C ALA A 41 14.21 -8.95 3.70
N GLN A 42 15.51 -9.20 3.54
CA GLN A 42 16.38 -9.62 4.63
C GLN A 42 16.68 -8.41 5.53
N CYS A 43 15.68 -8.01 6.31
CA CYS A 43 15.80 -6.96 7.33
C CYS A 43 15.61 -7.55 8.73
N ALA A 44 15.97 -6.76 9.75
CA ALA A 44 15.67 -7.10 11.13
C ALA A 44 14.14 -7.31 11.29
N ASP A 45 13.75 -8.23 12.17
CA ASP A 45 12.35 -8.62 12.36
C ASP A 45 11.45 -7.41 12.71
N ASP A 46 11.99 -6.46 13.50
CA ASP A 46 11.36 -5.18 13.83
C ASP A 46 11.11 -4.28 12.60
N ASP A 47 12.10 -4.13 11.71
CA ASP A 47 11.91 -3.38 10.46
C ASP A 47 10.85 -4.04 9.59
N ARG A 48 10.90 -5.37 9.47
CA ARG A 48 9.92 -6.13 8.69
C ARG A 48 8.50 -5.91 9.21
N ALA A 49 8.29 -6.02 10.52
CA ALA A 49 6.99 -5.81 11.15
C ALA A 49 6.46 -4.40 10.85
N ARG A 50 7.30 -3.38 11.05
CA ARG A 50 6.98 -1.98 10.78
C ARG A 50 6.62 -1.71 9.31
N LEU A 51 7.35 -2.30 8.38
CA LEU A 51 7.08 -2.18 6.93
C LEU A 51 5.75 -2.85 6.55
N LEU A 52 5.47 -4.03 7.11
CA LEU A 52 4.20 -4.74 6.88
C LEU A 52 3.00 -3.96 7.42
N GLU A 53 3.11 -3.35 8.62
CA GLU A 53 2.05 -2.49 9.16
C GLU A 53 1.78 -1.26 8.29
N LEU A 54 2.83 -0.63 7.76
CA LEU A 54 2.71 0.48 6.82
C LEU A 54 1.96 0.09 5.54
N CYS A 55 2.29 -1.06 4.97
CA CYS A 55 1.59 -1.62 3.81
C CYS A 55 0.13 -1.94 4.12
N ASP A 56 -0.17 -2.56 5.27
CA ASP A 56 -1.54 -2.93 5.67
C ASP A 56 -2.42 -1.69 5.92
N ALA A 57 -1.86 -0.64 6.54
CA ALA A 57 -2.53 0.64 6.73
C ALA A 57 -2.83 1.33 5.39
N GLY A 58 -1.92 1.20 4.41
CA GLY A 58 -2.12 1.65 3.03
C GLY A 58 -3.28 0.91 2.35
N LEU A 59 -3.23 -0.42 2.38
CA LEU A 59 -4.26 -1.30 1.80
C LEU A 59 -5.65 -1.04 2.39
N LYS A 60 -5.76 -0.92 3.72
CA LYS A 60 -7.05 -0.59 4.38
C LYS A 60 -7.62 0.72 3.90
N ARG A 61 -6.80 1.77 3.75
CA ARG A 61 -7.24 3.08 3.24
C ARG A 61 -7.68 3.01 1.78
N VAL A 62 -6.92 2.30 0.95
CA VAL A 62 -7.21 2.13 -0.47
C VAL A 62 -8.47 1.30 -0.69
N GLY A 63 -8.59 0.17 0.00
CA GLY A 63 -9.78 -0.67 -0.03
C GLY A 63 -11.02 0.07 0.48
N TRP A 64 -10.88 0.86 1.55
CA TRP A 64 -11.98 1.69 2.05
C TRP A 64 -12.41 2.77 1.04
N ALA A 65 -11.46 3.44 0.38
CA ALA A 65 -11.77 4.45 -0.63
C ALA A 65 -12.34 3.85 -1.93
N ALA A 66 -11.85 2.68 -2.36
CA ALA A 66 -12.42 1.93 -3.47
C ALA A 66 -13.85 1.49 -3.15
N ASN A 67 -14.12 1.02 -1.93
CA ASN A 67 -15.45 0.59 -1.50
C ASN A 67 -16.44 1.76 -1.39
N ARG A 68 -15.99 2.93 -0.93
CA ARG A 68 -16.82 4.16 -0.87
C ARG A 68 -17.20 4.74 -2.23
N ARG A 69 -16.44 4.43 -3.29
CA ARG A 69 -16.73 4.89 -4.66
C ARG A 69 -17.67 3.96 -5.42
N LYS A 70 -18.05 2.81 -4.87
CA LYS A 70 -19.26 2.11 -5.35
C LYS A 70 -20.45 2.91 -4.84
N PRO A 71 -21.24 3.60 -5.68
CA PRO A 71 -22.57 4.02 -5.24
C PRO A 71 -23.28 2.74 -4.82
N SER A 72 -23.91 2.73 -3.64
CA SER A 72 -24.90 1.71 -3.32
C SER A 72 -25.81 1.58 -4.53
N ALA A 73 -25.70 0.47 -5.25
CA ALA A 73 -26.65 0.13 -6.30
C ALA A 73 -28.02 0.10 -5.62
N SER A 74 -28.93 0.91 -6.17
CA SER A 74 -30.31 1.11 -5.72
C SER A 74 -31.11 -0.18 -5.68
#